data_AF-A0A6V7M434-F1
#
_entry.id   AF-A0A6V7M434-F1
#
_cell.length_a   1.000
_cell.length_b   1.000
_cell.length_c   1.000
_cell.angle_alpha   90.00
_cell.angle_beta   90.00
_cell.angle_gamma   90.00
#
_symmetry.space_group_name_H-M   'P 1'
#
loop_
_entity.id
_entity.type
_entity.pdbx_description
1 polymer ?
#
loop_
_entity_poly.entity_id
_entity_poly.type
_entity_poly.pdbx_seq_one_letter_code
_entity_poly.pdbx_strand_id
1 'polypeptide(L)'
;CQRWKRISQLAWYDVKQLDLGHELFEREFKRCFSFTHPDEFAITLIQRCGSYLKDLEVSDPWSLNLFPVIGQYCRNLTNLELSYGHYDKHSFKIFTNLENLKTFRMYFYTQPRYLDSILMAMPAQNLRELELCSINIKIKLSYEAAEH
;
A
#
# COMPACT_ATOMS: atom_id res chain seq x y z
N CYS A 1 29.86 -4.57 -10.19
CA CYS A 1 30.55 -5.36 -9.14
C CYS A 1 29.54 -6.32 -8.47
N GLN A 2 29.77 -7.63 -8.48
CA GLN A 2 28.81 -8.64 -7.98
C GLN A 2 28.58 -8.59 -6.46
N ARG A 3 29.59 -8.17 -5.67
CA ARG A 3 29.52 -8.05 -4.22
C ARG A 3 28.45 -7.05 -3.78
N TRP A 4 28.46 -5.84 -4.36
CA TRP A 4 27.47 -4.81 -4.06
C TRP A 4 26.05 -5.19 -4.47
N LYS A 5 25.88 -6.00 -5.53
CA LYS A 5 24.57 -6.51 -5.94
C LYS A 5 23.99 -7.51 -4.92
N ARG A 6 24.81 -8.40 -4.37
CA ARG A 6 24.35 -9.32 -3.30
C ARG A 6 24.04 -8.57 -2.01
N ILE A 7 24.89 -7.62 -1.62
CA ILE A 7 24.68 -6.80 -0.43
C ILE A 7 23.38 -5.99 -0.56
N SER A 8 23.09 -5.41 -1.73
CA SER A 8 21.84 -4.67 -1.90
C SER A 8 20.62 -5.58 -1.87
N GLN A 9 20.68 -6.79 -2.42
CA GLN A 9 19.59 -7.76 -2.31
C GLN A 9 19.30 -8.17 -0.87
N LEU A 10 20.35 -8.41 -0.06
CA LEU A 10 20.19 -8.70 1.36
C LEU A 10 19.58 -7.50 2.10
N ALA A 11 20.02 -6.28 1.79
CA ALA A 11 19.44 -5.07 2.38
C ALA A 11 17.94 -4.94 2.05
N TRP A 12 17.51 -5.26 0.82
CA TRP A 12 16.09 -5.24 0.46
C TRP A 12 15.27 -6.33 1.16
N TYR A 13 15.87 -7.49 1.43
CA TYR A 13 15.20 -8.57 2.18
C TYR A 13 14.80 -8.11 3.59
N ASP A 14 15.61 -7.27 4.23
CA ASP A 14 15.35 -6.75 5.57
C ASP A 14 14.29 -5.63 5.58
N VAL A 15 13.94 -5.07 4.42
CA VAL A 15 12.85 -4.08 4.31
C VAL A 15 11.51 -4.78 4.41
N LYS A 16 10.89 -4.71 5.58
CA LYS A 16 9.53 -5.25 5.84
C LYS A 16 8.45 -4.18 5.79
N GLN A 17 8.84 -2.92 5.94
CA GLN A 17 7.93 -1.79 6.03
C GLN A 17 8.38 -0.74 5.02
N LEU A 18 7.42 -0.21 4.28
CA LEU A 18 7.65 0.89 3.36
C LEU A 18 6.58 1.95 3.57
N ASP A 19 7.03 3.15 3.87
CA ASP A 19 6.20 4.33 4.05
C ASP A 19 6.39 5.24 2.83
N LEU A 20 5.32 5.33 2.03
CA LEU A 20 5.17 6.26 0.91
C LEU A 20 4.15 7.35 1.29
N GLY A 21 4.18 7.82 2.53
CA GLY A 21 3.39 8.94 3.04
C GLY A 21 3.96 10.31 2.65
N HIS A 22 3.07 11.31 2.52
CA HIS A 22 3.39 12.67 2.08
C HIS A 22 4.46 13.35 2.95
N GLU A 23 4.33 13.24 4.28
CA GLU A 23 5.13 14.03 5.23
C GLU A 23 6.62 13.65 5.22
N LEU A 24 6.92 12.35 5.14
CA LEU A 24 8.29 11.85 5.08
C LEU A 24 8.90 12.03 3.69
N PHE A 25 8.10 11.82 2.63
CA PHE A 25 8.58 11.98 1.26
C PHE A 25 8.91 13.44 0.94
N GLU A 26 8.09 14.40 1.35
CA GLU A 26 8.34 15.80 0.99
C GLU A 26 9.56 16.39 1.72
N ARG A 27 9.77 16.04 2.99
CA ARG A 27 10.83 16.62 3.83
C ARG A 27 12.22 16.08 3.50
N GLU A 28 12.36 14.77 3.33
CA GLU A 28 13.67 14.12 3.19
C GLU A 28 14.04 13.88 1.71
N PHE A 29 13.07 13.53 0.87
CA PHE A 29 13.37 13.12 -0.50
C PHE A 29 13.57 14.28 -1.48
N LYS A 30 12.79 15.37 -1.38
CA LYS A 30 12.99 16.57 -2.22
C LYS A 30 14.37 17.21 -2.00
N ARG A 31 14.97 17.02 -0.82
CA ARG A 31 16.32 17.53 -0.49
C ARG A 31 17.42 16.71 -1.13
N CYS A 32 17.26 15.40 -1.20
CA CYS A 32 18.30 14.48 -1.68
C CYS A 32 18.22 14.20 -3.18
N PHE A 33 17.05 14.34 -3.80
CA PHE A 33 16.85 13.97 -5.19
C PHE A 33 15.91 14.94 -5.93
N SER A 34 16.43 15.54 -7.01
CA SER A 34 15.62 16.29 -7.97
C SER A 34 14.88 15.35 -8.92
N PHE A 35 13.95 14.54 -8.41
CA PHE A 35 13.16 13.66 -9.27
C PHE A 35 12.10 14.48 -10.02
N THR A 36 12.19 14.48 -11.34
CA THR A 36 11.12 14.97 -12.22
C THR A 36 9.91 14.03 -12.27
N HIS A 37 10.09 12.77 -11.86
CA HIS A 37 9.07 11.71 -11.91
C HIS A 37 9.02 10.90 -10.61
N PRO A 38 8.42 11.44 -9.53
CA PRO A 38 8.34 10.74 -8.25
C PRO A 38 7.71 9.35 -8.39
N ASP A 39 6.61 9.20 -9.15
CA ASP A 39 5.94 7.90 -9.32
C ASP A 39 6.87 6.80 -9.85
N GLU A 40 7.77 7.11 -10.80
CA GLU A 40 8.72 6.13 -11.34
C GLU A 40 9.68 5.61 -10.26
N PHE A 41 10.05 6.47 -9.32
CA PHE A 41 10.87 6.09 -8.17
C PHE A 41 10.10 5.14 -7.25
N ALA A 42 8.86 5.46 -6.88
CA ALA A 42 8.02 4.59 -6.06
C ALA A 42 7.77 3.23 -6.74
N ILE A 43 7.49 3.22 -8.05
CA ILE A 43 7.36 1.98 -8.84
C ILE A 43 8.64 1.15 -8.74
N THR A 44 9.80 1.78 -8.97
CA THR A 44 11.10 1.09 -8.93
C THR A 44 11.37 0.52 -7.53
N LEU A 45 11.00 1.24 -6.48
CA LEU A 45 11.17 0.80 -5.10
C LEU A 45 10.31 -0.42 -4.80
N ILE A 46 9.01 -0.36 -5.15
CA ILE A 46 8.07 -1.48 -4.97
C ILE A 46 8.52 -2.70 -5.79
N GLN A 47 9.00 -2.52 -7.02
CA GLN A 47 9.51 -3.63 -7.84
C GLN A 47 10.72 -4.34 -7.20
N ARG A 48 11.53 -3.62 -6.41
CA ARG A 48 12.74 -4.17 -5.77
C ARG A 48 12.45 -4.85 -4.45
N CYS A 49 11.58 -4.26 -3.61
CA CYS A 49 11.35 -4.73 -2.25
C CYS A 49 9.97 -5.32 -1.99
N GLY A 50 9.01 -5.16 -2.91
CA GLY A 50 7.60 -5.49 -2.70
C GLY A 50 7.36 -6.93 -2.23
N SER A 51 8.12 -7.89 -2.75
CA SER A 51 8.00 -9.29 -2.34
C SER A 51 8.44 -9.55 -0.89
N TYR A 52 9.15 -8.62 -0.26
CA TYR A 52 9.57 -8.72 1.14
C TYR A 52 8.70 -7.91 2.10
N LEU A 53 7.89 -6.99 1.57
CA LEU A 53 7.04 -6.10 2.37
C LEU A 53 5.93 -6.86 3.09
N LYS A 54 5.70 -6.42 4.33
CA LYS A 54 4.60 -6.80 5.23
C LYS A 54 3.69 -5.62 5.50
N ASP A 55 4.28 -4.43 5.61
CA ASP A 55 3.58 -3.18 5.87
C ASP A 55 3.85 -2.19 4.73
N LEU A 56 2.78 -1.61 4.18
CA LEU A 56 2.87 -0.59 3.16
C LEU A 56 1.85 0.51 3.45
N GLU A 57 2.35 1.74 3.55
CA GLU A 57 1.54 2.95 3.60
C GLU A 57 1.75 3.74 2.31
N VAL A 58 0.67 4.19 1.68
CA VAL A 58 0.73 5.02 0.47
C VAL A 58 -0.29 6.14 0.58
N SER A 59 0.16 7.39 0.46
CA SER A 59 -0.73 8.55 0.47
C SER A 59 -0.57 9.41 -0.79
N ASP A 60 -1.43 10.41 -0.97
CA ASP A 60 -1.14 11.51 -1.89
C ASP A 60 0.29 12.05 -1.64
N PRO A 61 1.04 12.48 -2.67
CA PRO A 61 0.58 12.84 -4.01
C PRO A 61 0.86 11.76 -5.07
N TRP A 62 1.12 10.51 -4.67
CA TRP A 62 1.45 9.47 -5.64
C TRP A 62 0.31 9.24 -6.62
N SER A 63 0.61 8.75 -7.82
CA SER A 63 -0.44 8.35 -8.75
C SER A 63 -1.09 7.03 -8.34
N LEU A 64 -2.40 6.90 -8.62
CA LEU A 64 -3.13 5.63 -8.55
C LEU A 64 -2.53 4.55 -9.47
N ASN A 65 -1.66 4.92 -10.42
CA ASN A 65 -0.87 3.97 -11.22
C ASN A 65 0.05 3.07 -10.37
N LEU A 66 0.33 3.41 -9.11
CA LEU A 66 1.04 2.53 -8.18
C LEU A 66 0.24 1.28 -7.82
N PHE A 67 -1.09 1.34 -7.87
CA PHE A 67 -1.94 0.29 -7.34
C PHE A 67 -1.72 -1.04 -8.08
N PRO A 68 -1.74 -1.09 -9.43
CA PRO A 68 -1.40 -2.31 -10.16
C PRO A 68 -0.03 -2.88 -9.79
N VAL A 69 0.96 -2.02 -9.54
CA VAL A 69 2.31 -2.42 -9.15
C VAL A 69 2.31 -3.02 -7.73
N ILE A 70 1.58 -2.42 -6.79
CA ILE A 70 1.40 -2.97 -5.43
C ILE A 70 0.78 -4.37 -5.51
N GLY A 71 -0.34 -4.51 -6.23
CA GLY A 71 -1.01 -5.81 -6.39
C GLY A 71 -0.14 -6.86 -7.08
N GLN A 72 0.78 -6.44 -7.97
CA GLN A 72 1.67 -7.37 -8.68
C GLN A 72 2.85 -7.85 -7.82
N TYR A 73 3.50 -6.93 -7.09
CA TYR A 73 4.78 -7.17 -6.43
C TYR A 73 4.67 -7.39 -4.92
N CYS A 74 3.64 -6.88 -4.24
CA CYS A 74 3.49 -6.93 -2.78
C CYS A 74 2.65 -8.11 -2.29
N ARG A 75 2.89 -9.33 -2.77
CA ARG A 75 2.05 -10.52 -2.45
C ARG A 75 2.11 -10.97 -0.99
N ASN A 76 3.17 -10.58 -0.28
CA ASN A 76 3.39 -10.96 1.12
C ASN A 76 2.82 -9.95 2.12
N LEU A 77 2.17 -8.90 1.63
CA LEU A 77 1.66 -7.79 2.41
C LEU A 77 0.58 -8.25 3.39
N THR A 78 0.72 -7.85 4.65
CA THR A 78 -0.22 -8.14 5.72
C THR A 78 -0.99 -6.90 6.14
N ASN A 79 -0.39 -5.72 6.01
CA ASN A 79 -0.99 -4.45 6.37
C ASN A 79 -0.84 -3.47 5.20
N LEU A 80 -1.97 -2.90 4.77
CA LEU A 80 -2.01 -1.90 3.72
C LEU A 80 -2.81 -0.69 4.19
N GLU A 81 -2.19 0.48 4.09
CA GLU A 81 -2.82 1.75 4.35
C GLU A 81 -2.78 2.63 3.10
N LEU A 82 -3.95 3.12 2.69
CA LEU A 82 -4.11 4.00 1.53
C LEU A 82 -4.77 5.30 1.95
N SER A 83 -4.18 6.45 1.61
CA SER A 83 -4.75 7.76 1.90
C SER A 83 -4.73 8.68 0.68
N TYR A 84 -5.83 8.72 -0.06
CA TYR A 84 -5.97 9.49 -1.29
C TYR A 84 -7.24 10.34 -1.29
N GLY A 85 -7.19 11.49 -1.96
CA GLY A 85 -8.36 12.33 -2.15
C GLY A 85 -9.40 11.78 -3.11
N HIS A 86 -8.98 10.97 -4.06
CA HIS A 86 -9.85 10.36 -5.05
C HIS A 86 -9.39 8.94 -5.38
N TYR A 87 -10.34 8.02 -5.48
CA TYR A 87 -10.12 6.65 -5.95
C TYR A 87 -11.05 6.35 -7.12
N ASP A 88 -10.54 5.65 -8.13
CA ASP A 88 -11.41 5.10 -9.18
C ASP A 88 -11.84 3.66 -8.87
N LYS A 89 -12.88 3.20 -9.56
CA LYS A 89 -13.41 1.83 -9.39
C LYS A 89 -12.38 0.74 -9.74
N HIS A 90 -11.45 1.03 -10.65
CA HIS A 90 -10.50 0.05 -11.16
C HIS A 90 -9.34 -0.20 -10.20
N SER A 91 -9.02 0.82 -9.39
CA SER A 91 -7.98 0.83 -8.37
C SER A 91 -8.12 -0.33 -7.39
N PHE A 92 -9.35 -0.77 -7.09
CA PHE A 92 -9.59 -1.78 -6.07
C PHE A 92 -9.35 -3.22 -6.53
N LYS A 93 -9.24 -3.48 -7.83
CA LYS A 93 -8.98 -4.84 -8.35
C LYS A 93 -7.65 -5.42 -7.85
N ILE A 94 -6.75 -4.60 -7.34
CA ILE A 94 -5.44 -5.03 -6.85
C ILE A 94 -5.54 -5.90 -5.60
N PHE A 95 -6.60 -5.70 -4.81
CA PHE A 95 -6.78 -6.35 -3.51
C PHE A 95 -6.96 -7.86 -3.66
N THR A 96 -7.45 -8.33 -4.81
CA THR A 96 -7.57 -9.77 -5.10
C THR A 96 -6.22 -10.49 -5.11
N ASN A 97 -5.12 -9.78 -5.32
CA ASN A 97 -3.77 -10.34 -5.36
C ASN A 97 -3.06 -10.29 -3.99
N LEU A 98 -3.67 -9.65 -2.98
CA LEU A 98 -3.10 -9.47 -1.66
C LEU A 98 -3.62 -10.54 -0.69
N GLU A 99 -3.41 -11.81 -1.05
CA GLU A 99 -4.00 -12.96 -0.34
C GLU A 99 -3.67 -13.00 1.16
N ASN A 100 -2.52 -12.45 1.56
CA ASN A 100 -2.06 -12.44 2.95
C ASN A 100 -2.53 -11.22 3.76
N LEU A 101 -3.35 -10.35 3.18
CA LEU A 101 -3.76 -9.09 3.80
C LEU A 101 -4.63 -9.37 5.03
N LYS A 102 -4.20 -8.83 6.18
CA LYS A 102 -4.88 -8.95 7.48
C LYS A 102 -5.51 -7.64 7.89
N THR A 103 -4.85 -6.53 7.63
CA THR A 103 -5.35 -5.20 7.95
C THR A 103 -5.37 -4.35 6.70
N PHE A 104 -6.52 -3.74 6.44
CA PHE A 104 -6.69 -2.75 5.38
C PHE A 104 -7.27 -1.47 5.96
N ARG A 105 -6.54 -0.37 5.79
CA ARG A 105 -7.00 0.97 6.14
C ARG A 105 -7.06 1.82 4.89
N MET A 106 -8.17 2.55 4.75
CA MET A 106 -8.37 3.44 3.61
C MET A 106 -8.97 4.74 4.09
N TYR A 107 -8.26 5.82 3.81
CA TYR A 107 -8.66 7.18 4.07
C TYR A 107 -9.05 7.83 2.75
N PHE A 108 -10.20 8.50 2.75
CA PHE A 108 -10.75 9.22 1.61
C PHE A 108 -11.25 10.60 2.02
N TYR A 109 -10.82 11.65 1.31
CA TYR A 109 -11.28 13.02 1.58
C TYR A 109 -12.72 13.27 1.11
N THR A 110 -13.23 12.45 0.18
CA THR A 110 -14.59 12.55 -0.35
C THR A 110 -15.38 11.26 -0.13
N GLN A 111 -16.71 11.33 -0.06
CA GLN A 111 -17.56 10.18 0.22
C GLN A 111 -17.32 9.04 -0.80
N PRO A 112 -17.15 7.78 -0.37
CA PRO A 112 -16.68 6.71 -1.23
C PRO A 112 -17.84 6.27 -2.12
N ARG A 113 -17.81 6.67 -3.39
CA ARG A 113 -18.85 6.31 -4.38
C ARG A 113 -18.87 4.81 -4.72
N TYR A 114 -17.87 4.07 -4.28
CA TYR A 114 -17.59 2.69 -4.69
C TYR A 114 -17.40 1.73 -3.51
N LEU A 115 -18.05 1.99 -2.39
CA LEU A 115 -17.94 1.16 -1.18
C LEU A 115 -18.16 -0.33 -1.48
N ASP A 116 -19.21 -0.66 -2.24
CA ASP A 116 -19.50 -2.05 -2.62
C ASP A 116 -18.38 -2.67 -3.46
N SER A 117 -17.75 -1.89 -4.34
CA SER A 117 -16.64 -2.38 -5.16
C SER A 117 -15.38 -2.62 -4.32
N ILE A 118 -15.14 -1.80 -3.30
CA ILE A 118 -14.05 -2.01 -2.33
C ILE A 118 -14.32 -3.33 -1.59
N LEU A 119 -15.50 -3.48 -1.00
CA LEU A 119 -15.87 -4.66 -0.21
C LEU A 119 -15.82 -5.94 -1.04
N MET A 120 -16.26 -5.91 -2.31
CA MET A 120 -16.21 -7.07 -3.20
C MET A 120 -14.80 -7.44 -3.66
N ALA A 121 -13.86 -6.49 -3.70
CA ALA A 121 -12.49 -6.73 -4.15
C ALA A 121 -11.57 -7.22 -3.03
N MET A 122 -11.95 -7.05 -1.76
CA MET A 122 -11.14 -7.43 -0.61
C MET A 122 -10.94 -8.95 -0.51
N PRO A 123 -9.72 -9.42 -0.18
CA PRO A 123 -9.46 -10.82 0.10
C PRO A 123 -10.06 -11.20 1.47
N ALA A 124 -11.32 -11.64 1.47
CA ALA A 124 -12.09 -11.91 2.69
C ALA A 124 -11.53 -13.04 3.58
N GLN A 125 -10.67 -13.92 3.07
CA GLN A 125 -10.22 -15.10 3.80
C GLN A 125 -9.31 -14.78 4.99
N ASN A 126 -8.43 -13.77 4.85
CA ASN A 126 -7.41 -13.44 5.85
C ASN A 126 -7.59 -12.08 6.51
N LEU A 127 -8.52 -11.26 5.99
CA LEU A 127 -8.75 -9.91 6.49
C LEU A 127 -9.39 -9.95 7.89
N ARG A 128 -8.67 -9.40 8.87
CA ARG A 128 -9.07 -9.30 10.28
C ARG A 128 -9.54 -7.90 10.64
N GLU A 129 -8.98 -6.88 10.02
CA GLU A 129 -9.33 -5.49 10.28
C GLU A 129 -9.54 -4.75 8.96
N LEU A 130 -10.71 -4.12 8.85
CA LEU A 130 -11.09 -3.22 7.77
C LEU A 130 -11.47 -1.87 8.39
N GLU A 131 -10.73 -0.82 8.04
CA GLU A 131 -11.01 0.54 8.46
C GLU A 131 -11.16 1.44 7.24
N LEU A 132 -12.36 2.02 7.08
CA LEU A 132 -12.69 2.95 6.01
C LEU A 132 -13.04 4.29 6.65
N CYS A 133 -12.18 5.28 6.45
CA CYS A 133 -12.22 6.58 7.11
C CYS A 133 -12.43 7.71 6.11
N SER A 134 -13.35 8.59 6.47
CA SER A 134 -13.68 9.84 5.77
C SER A 134 -13.86 10.95 6.79
N ILE A 135 -13.90 12.18 6.30
CA ILE A 135 -14.19 13.36 7.14
C ILE A 135 -15.50 13.16 7.94
N ASN A 136 -16.49 12.48 7.37
CA ASN A 136 -17.83 12.36 7.94
C ASN A 136 -18.22 10.92 8.33
N ILE A 137 -17.43 9.91 7.96
CA ILE A 137 -17.79 8.50 8.11
C ILE A 137 -16.57 7.72 8.55
N LYS A 138 -16.73 6.93 9.62
CA LYS A 138 -15.76 5.93 10.04
C LYS A 138 -16.46 4.58 10.12
N ILE A 139 -16.04 3.64 9.28
CA ILE A 139 -16.48 2.24 9.32
C ILE A 139 -15.27 1.44 9.78
N LYS A 140 -15.42 0.74 10.90
CA LYS A 140 -14.41 -0.19 11.41
C LYS A 140 -15.05 -1.55 11.61
N LEU A 141 -14.53 -2.56 10.92
CA LEU A 141 -14.87 -3.96 11.12
C LEU A 141 -13.62 -4.68 11.60
N SER A 142 -13.71 -5.33 12.75
CA SER A 142 -12.60 -6.11 13.31
C SER A 142 -13.10 -7.48 13.73
N TYR A 143 -12.36 -8.52 13.37
CA TYR A 143 -12.59 -9.89 13.78
C TYR A 143 -11.37 -10.41 14.53
N GLU A 144 -11.58 -10.77 15.80
CA GLU A 144 -10.62 -11.55 16.57
C GLU A 144 -10.88 -13.02 16.28
N ALA A 145 -10.01 -13.64 15.48
CA ALA A 145 -9.98 -15.09 15.38
C ALA A 145 -9.54 -15.63 16.74
N ALA A 146 -10.37 -16.43 17.39
CA ALA A 146 -9.95 -17.22 18.55
C ALA A 146 -8.78 -18.11 18.10
N GLU A 147 -7.59 -17.88 18.65
CA GLU A 147 -6.44 -18.75 18.41
C GLU A 147 -6.78 -20.13 19.02
N HIS A 148 -6.96 -21.13 18.15
CA HIS A 148 -7.13 -22.54 18.51
C HIS A 148 -5.83 -23.30 18.25
#